data_AF-A0A850KT26-F1
#
_entry.id   AF-A0A850KT26-F1
#
_cell.length_a   1.000
_cell.length_b   1.000
_cell.length_c   1.000
_cell.angle_alpha   90.00
_cell.angle_beta   90.00
_cell.angle_gamma   90.00
#
_symmetry.space_group_name_H-M   'P 1'
#
loop_
_entity.id
_entity.type
_entity.pdbx_description
1 polymer ?
#
loop_
_entity_poly.entity_id
_entity_poly.type
_entity_poly.pdbx_seq_one_letter_code
_entity_poly.pdbx_strand_id
1 'polypeptide(L)'
;MLRNLILLFAFASLVACGEAHPNEVEVEYVYDGDTITVVRLGDQEHVRIRLMGYDTAEIKSSKCAREKALALEQKDALASLIGDSIILQVEGKDRYGRTLAWGFTAVGQSVSEYMISEHNARPYDGGKRRSWC
;
A
#
# COMPACT_ATOMS: atom_id res chain seq x y z
N MET A 1 -61.29 -10.32 -27.01
CA MET A 1 -61.09 -9.45 -25.83
C MET A 1 -59.88 -9.96 -25.05
N LEU A 2 -58.89 -9.08 -24.81
CA LEU A 2 -57.86 -9.13 -23.76
C LEU A 2 -56.88 -10.34 -23.72
N ARG A 3 -55.57 -10.20 -23.46
CA ARG A 3 -54.69 -9.03 -23.23
C ARG A 3 -53.25 -9.57 -23.25
N ASN A 4 -52.37 -8.94 -24.04
CA ASN A 4 -50.92 -9.14 -23.97
C ASN A 4 -50.42 -8.98 -22.53
N LEU A 5 -49.56 -9.88 -22.05
CA LEU A 5 -48.81 -9.69 -20.81
C LEU A 5 -47.32 -9.82 -21.13
N ILE A 6 -46.69 -8.70 -21.46
CA ILE A 6 -45.25 -8.56 -21.57
C ILE A 6 -44.72 -8.28 -20.16
N LEU A 7 -44.01 -9.23 -19.57
CA LEU A 7 -43.26 -9.05 -18.33
C LEU A 7 -41.93 -8.35 -18.65
N LEU A 8 -41.87 -7.05 -18.42
CA LEU A 8 -40.63 -6.27 -18.43
C LEU A 8 -39.93 -6.42 -17.07
N PHE A 9 -38.90 -7.27 -17.01
CA PHE A 9 -37.94 -7.27 -15.91
C PHE A 9 -37.05 -6.03 -16.06
N ALA A 10 -37.29 -5.01 -15.23
CA ALA A 10 -36.37 -3.89 -15.08
C ALA A 10 -35.13 -4.38 -14.32
N PHE A 11 -34.03 -4.62 -15.05
CA PHE A 11 -32.73 -4.87 -14.46
C PHE A 11 -32.17 -3.53 -13.98
N ALA A 12 -32.40 -3.19 -12.72
CA ALA A 12 -31.74 -2.07 -12.08
C ALA A 12 -30.27 -2.43 -11.89
N SER A 13 -29.42 -1.95 -12.81
CA SER A 13 -27.97 -1.99 -12.64
C SER A 13 -27.61 -1.15 -11.42
N LEU A 14 -27.24 -1.81 -10.33
CA LEU A 14 -26.67 -1.19 -9.16
C LEU A 14 -25.27 -0.66 -9.53
N VAL A 15 -25.18 0.60 -9.94
CA VAL A 15 -23.89 1.27 -10.06
C VAL A 15 -23.44 1.56 -8.62
N ALA A 16 -22.60 0.69 -8.08
CA ALA A 16 -21.83 0.99 -6.89
C ALA A 16 -20.78 2.03 -7.28
N CYS A 17 -21.10 3.31 -7.11
CA CYS A 17 -20.09 4.35 -7.06
C CYS A 17 -19.31 4.11 -5.77
N GLY A 18 -18.09 3.57 -5.87
CA GLY A 18 -17.23 3.41 -4.70
C GLY A 18 -16.99 4.77 -4.06
N GLU A 19 -17.24 4.89 -2.75
CA GLU A 19 -16.89 6.10 -2.02
C GLU A 19 -15.37 6.21 -2.01
N ALA A 20 -14.84 7.26 -2.65
CA ALA A 20 -13.42 7.55 -2.60
C ALA A 20 -13.03 7.78 -1.13
N HIS A 21 -12.09 6.99 -0.61
CA HIS A 21 -11.61 7.19 0.74
C HIS A 21 -10.84 8.52 0.79
N PRO A 22 -11.11 9.41 1.76
CA PRO A 22 -10.55 10.77 1.78
C PRO A 22 -9.01 10.83 1.86
N ASN A 23 -8.36 9.70 2.17
CA ASN A 23 -6.91 9.57 2.27
C ASN A 23 -6.31 8.55 1.29
N GLU A 24 -7.08 8.13 0.27
CA GLU A 24 -6.57 7.29 -0.80
C GLU A 24 -5.72 8.12 -1.76
N VAL A 25 -4.53 7.62 -2.09
CA VAL A 25 -3.57 8.27 -2.97
C VAL A 25 -3.05 7.28 -4.01
N GLU A 26 -2.66 7.80 -5.18
CA GLU A 26 -2.06 7.01 -6.25
C GLU A 26 -0.60 6.67 -5.91
N VAL A 27 -0.24 5.41 -6.07
CA VAL A 27 1.12 4.90 -5.89
C VAL A 27 1.87 5.04 -7.21
N GLU A 28 2.87 5.91 -7.25
CA GLU A 28 3.74 6.03 -8.42
C GLU A 28 4.80 4.93 -8.46
N TYR A 29 5.39 4.61 -7.31
CA TYR A 29 6.54 3.73 -7.26
C TYR A 29 6.69 3.02 -5.91
N VAL A 30 6.94 1.72 -5.94
CA VAL A 30 7.38 0.95 -4.78
C VAL A 30 8.90 0.85 -4.79
N TYR A 31 9.55 1.49 -3.80
CA TYR A 31 11.00 1.56 -3.75
C TYR A 31 11.61 0.28 -3.22
N ASP A 32 11.15 -0.18 -2.05
CA ASP A 32 11.45 -1.44 -1.39
C ASP A 32 10.20 -1.90 -0.61
N GLY A 33 10.34 -2.93 0.24
CA GLY A 33 9.21 -3.55 0.92
C GLY A 33 8.48 -2.68 1.94
N ASP A 34 8.94 -1.45 2.25
CA ASP A 34 8.29 -0.56 3.22
C ASP A 34 8.36 0.94 2.86
N THR A 35 8.88 1.28 1.67
CA THR A 35 8.99 2.64 1.17
C THR A 35 8.34 2.78 -0.20
N ILE A 36 7.43 3.75 -0.33
CA ILE A 36 6.73 4.07 -1.58
C ILE A 36 6.86 5.55 -1.94
N THR A 37 6.60 5.88 -3.20
CA THR A 37 6.35 7.24 -3.67
C THR A 37 4.90 7.32 -4.13
N VAL A 38 4.19 8.34 -3.68
CA VAL A 38 2.80 8.61 -4.05
C VAL A 38 2.69 9.98 -4.70
N VAL A 39 1.67 10.14 -5.55
CA VAL A 39 1.31 11.45 -6.12
C VAL A 39 0.07 11.96 -5.41
N ARG A 40 0.17 13.15 -4.80
CA ARG A 40 -1.01 13.80 -4.23
C ARG A 40 -1.85 14.39 -5.36
N LEU A 41 -3.10 13.93 -5.49
CA LEU A 41 -4.06 14.42 -6.48
C LEU A 41 -4.30 15.92 -6.26
N GLY A 42 -3.95 16.73 -7.26
CA GLY A 42 -4.19 18.18 -7.27
C GLY A 42 -2.93 19.04 -7.38
N ASP A 43 -1.80 18.58 -6.85
CA ASP A 43 -0.57 19.38 -6.77
C ASP A 43 0.67 18.73 -7.39
N GLN A 44 0.51 17.52 -7.97
CA GLN A 44 1.58 16.78 -8.67
C GLN A 44 2.86 16.62 -7.82
N GLU A 45 2.71 16.68 -6.50
CA GLU A 45 3.82 16.55 -5.56
C GLU A 45 4.12 15.06 -5.36
N HIS A 46 5.36 14.67 -5.66
CA HIS A 46 5.87 13.32 -5.42
C HIS A 46 6.32 13.21 -3.97
N VAL A 47 5.58 12.46 -3.16
CA VAL A 47 5.84 12.34 -1.74
C VAL A 47 6.38 10.95 -1.43
N ARG A 48 7.57 10.89 -0.83
CA ARG A 48 8.14 9.63 -0.33
C ARG A 48 7.53 9.30 1.03
N ILE A 49 6.90 8.14 1.11
CA ILE A 49 6.29 7.61 2.31
C ILE A 49 7.12 6.42 2.80
N ARG A 50 7.42 6.40 4.10
CA ARG A 50 7.82 5.19 4.80
C ARG A 50 6.61 4.65 5.56
N LEU A 51 6.23 3.43 5.23
CA LEU A 51 5.16 2.72 5.92
C LEU A 51 5.63 2.31 7.32
N MET A 52 4.74 2.45 8.30
CA MET A 52 5.03 2.20 9.70
C MET A 52 4.58 0.82 10.19
N GLY A 53 5.11 0.42 11.35
CA GLY A 53 4.76 -0.83 12.04
C GLY A 53 5.64 -2.02 11.67
N TYR A 54 6.44 -1.90 10.63
CA TYR A 54 7.32 -2.97 10.16
C TYR A 54 8.61 -2.46 9.51
N ASP A 55 9.53 -3.40 9.35
CA ASP A 55 10.82 -3.24 8.68
C ASP A 55 10.98 -4.34 7.63
N THR A 56 11.51 -3.96 6.47
CA THR A 56 11.89 -4.88 5.39
C THR A 56 13.38 -4.80 5.08
N ALA A 57 13.89 -5.82 4.39
CA ALA A 57 15.25 -5.82 3.87
C ALA A 57 15.47 -4.66 2.87
N GLU A 58 16.66 -4.08 2.89
CA GLU A 58 16.98 -2.88 2.09
C GLU A 58 17.59 -3.25 0.74
N ILE A 59 17.01 -2.80 -0.38
CA ILE A 59 17.53 -3.13 -1.71
C ILE A 59 18.90 -2.48 -1.96
N LYS A 60 19.00 -1.15 -1.83
CA LYS A 60 20.21 -0.40 -2.19
C LYS A 60 21.33 -0.53 -1.16
N SER A 61 20.99 -0.74 0.11
CA SER A 61 21.96 -0.77 1.21
C SER A 61 22.25 -2.18 1.74
N SER A 62 21.70 -3.21 1.09
CA SER A 62 21.91 -4.63 1.39
C SER A 62 23.39 -4.97 1.62
N LYS A 63 23.63 -5.78 2.65
CA LYS A 63 24.96 -6.22 3.08
C LYS A 63 25.35 -7.58 2.54
N CYS A 64 24.39 -8.37 2.07
CA CYS A 64 24.68 -9.63 1.41
C CYS A 64 23.60 -10.02 0.39
N ALA A 65 23.91 -11.01 -0.44
CA ALA A 65 23.04 -11.46 -1.53
C ALA A 65 21.66 -11.96 -1.04
N ARG A 66 21.63 -12.62 0.13
CA ARG A 66 20.38 -13.09 0.75
C ARG A 66 19.45 -11.93 1.12
N GLU A 67 19.99 -10.88 1.75
CA GLU A 67 19.21 -9.69 2.08
C GLU A 67 18.65 -9.03 0.83
N LYS A 68 19.46 -8.89 -0.23
CA LYS A 68 19.00 -8.30 -1.49
C LYS A 68 17.89 -9.14 -2.15
N ALA A 69 18.00 -10.46 -2.14
CA ALA A 69 16.97 -11.34 -2.67
C ALA A 69 15.65 -11.19 -1.90
N LEU A 70 15.71 -11.20 -0.57
CA LEU A 70 14.54 -11.00 0.28
C LEU A 70 13.92 -9.61 0.09
N ALA A 71 14.74 -8.57 -0.07
CA ALA A 71 14.27 -7.20 -0.30
C ALA A 71 13.47 -7.06 -1.61
N LEU A 72 13.85 -7.80 -2.65
CA LEU A 72 13.12 -7.84 -3.93
C LEU A 72 11.79 -8.57 -3.80
N GLU A 73 11.78 -9.73 -3.11
CA GLU A 73 10.55 -10.48 -2.81
C GLU A 73 9.55 -9.62 -2.02
N GLN A 74 10.01 -8.93 -0.98
CA GLN A 74 9.18 -8.03 -0.16
C GLN A 74 8.67 -6.82 -0.95
N LYS A 75 9.47 -6.27 -1.86
CA LYS A 75 9.04 -5.21 -2.76
C LYS A 75 7.91 -5.68 -3.67
N ASP A 76 8.07 -6.84 -4.30
CA ASP A 76 7.09 -7.39 -5.24
C ASP A 76 5.78 -7.74 -4.51
N ALA A 77 5.88 -8.25 -3.27
CA ALA A 77 4.75 -8.48 -2.39
C ALA A 77 4.00 -7.19 -2.04
N LEU A 78 4.71 -6.13 -1.63
CA LEU A 78 4.08 -4.84 -1.33
C LEU A 78 3.38 -4.26 -2.55
N ALA A 79 4.05 -4.27 -3.71
CA ALA A 79 3.47 -3.77 -4.96
C ALA A 79 2.21 -4.55 -5.36
N SER A 80 2.23 -5.87 -5.20
CA SER A 80 1.07 -6.72 -5.51
C SER A 80 -0.10 -6.50 -4.55
N LEU A 81 0.18 -6.21 -3.27
CA LEU A 81 -0.85 -5.96 -2.26
C LEU A 81 -1.58 -4.64 -2.50
N ILE A 82 -0.84 -3.57 -2.78
CA ILE A 82 -1.42 -2.22 -2.84
C ILE A 82 -1.90 -1.86 -4.26
N GLY A 83 -1.30 -2.43 -5.30
CA GLY A 83 -1.63 -2.08 -6.68
C GLY A 83 -1.34 -0.60 -6.96
N ASP A 84 -2.31 0.11 -7.54
CA ASP A 84 -2.14 1.49 -8.00
C ASP A 84 -2.53 2.54 -6.92
N SER A 85 -3.14 2.13 -5.81
CA SER A 85 -3.60 3.06 -4.78
C SER A 85 -3.42 2.53 -3.35
N ILE A 86 -3.31 3.45 -2.40
CA ILE A 86 -3.19 3.11 -0.99
C ILE A 86 -3.87 4.16 -0.14
N ILE A 87 -4.52 3.73 0.95
CA ILE A 87 -5.07 4.61 1.97
C ILE A 87 -3.97 4.87 3.00
N LEU A 88 -3.67 6.14 3.27
CA LEU A 88 -2.63 6.53 4.22
C LEU A 88 -3.20 7.23 5.46
N GLN A 89 -2.75 6.81 6.64
CA GLN A 89 -2.91 7.57 7.88
C GLN A 89 -1.55 8.16 8.26
N VAL A 90 -1.36 9.46 8.02
CA VAL A 90 -0.09 10.17 8.24
C VAL A 90 0.13 10.46 9.72
N GLU A 91 1.32 10.12 10.21
CA GLU A 91 1.72 10.28 11.62
C GLU A 91 2.83 11.33 11.81
N GLY A 92 3.58 11.65 10.75
CA GLY A 92 4.61 12.69 10.80
C GLY A 92 5.66 12.58 9.71
N LYS A 93 6.89 12.99 10.04
CA LYS A 93 8.05 12.86 9.14
C LYS A 93 9.25 12.28 9.89
N ASP A 94 10.07 11.51 9.19
CA ASP A 94 11.35 11.06 9.72
C ASP A 94 12.45 12.13 9.59
N ARG A 95 13.61 11.88 10.20
CA ARG A 95 14.80 12.76 10.16
C ARG A 95 15.36 13.00 8.75
N TYR A 96 14.93 12.24 7.75
CA TYR A 96 15.34 12.35 6.36
C TYR A 96 14.28 13.03 5.50
N GLY A 97 13.18 13.49 6.11
CA GLY A 97 12.10 14.22 5.44
C GLY A 97 11.05 13.32 4.78
N ARG A 98 11.14 11.99 4.92
CA ARG A 98 10.08 11.08 4.43
C ARG A 98 8.86 11.22 5.32
N THR A 99 7.68 11.20 4.73
CA THR A 99 6.43 11.11 5.49
C THR A 99 6.31 9.72 6.11
N LEU A 100 5.89 9.66 7.37
CA LEU A 100 5.60 8.42 8.09
C LEU A 100 4.09 8.21 8.10
N ALA A 101 3.63 7.05 7.67
CA ALA A 101 2.21 6.73 7.62
C ALA A 101 1.92 5.24 7.85
N TRP A 102 0.76 4.96 8.44
CA TRP A 102 0.15 3.63 8.35
C TRP A 102 -0.51 3.47 6.99
N GLY A 103 -0.36 2.29 6.38
CA GLY A 103 -0.88 1.98 5.05
C GLY A 103 -1.97 0.93 5.10
N PHE A 104 -3.03 1.15 4.34
CA PHE A 104 -4.14 0.22 4.17
C PHE A 104 -4.48 0.09 2.68
N THR A 105 -4.85 -1.12 2.23
CA THR A 105 -5.37 -1.34 0.86
C THR A 105 -6.70 -0.61 0.67
N ALA A 106 -7.18 -0.46 -0.57
CA ALA A 106 -8.51 0.09 -0.85
C ALA A 106 -9.67 -0.61 -0.11
N VAL A 107 -9.53 -1.90 0.25
CA VAL A 107 -10.53 -2.65 1.05
C VAL A 107 -10.29 -2.60 2.57
N GLY A 108 -9.36 -1.77 3.04
CA GLY A 108 -9.07 -1.57 4.46
C GLY A 108 -8.14 -2.60 5.12
N GLN A 109 -7.50 -3.51 4.37
CA GLN A 109 -6.52 -4.44 4.93
C GLN A 109 -5.23 -3.71 5.34
N SER A 110 -4.73 -4.01 6.55
CA SER A 110 -3.47 -3.47 7.07
C SER A 110 -2.27 -4.00 6.27
N VAL A 111 -1.48 -3.09 5.71
CA VAL A 111 -0.25 -3.46 4.97
C VAL A 111 0.81 -4.04 5.89
N SER A 112 1.00 -3.45 7.08
CA SER A 112 2.03 -3.88 8.02
C SER A 112 1.78 -5.30 8.52
N GLU A 113 0.55 -5.63 8.88
CA GLU A 113 0.16 -6.97 9.33
C GLU A 113 0.37 -8.01 8.24
N TYR A 114 -0.07 -7.72 7.02
CA TYR A 114 0.13 -8.61 5.87
C TYR A 114 1.61 -8.87 5.57
N MET A 115 2.43 -7.82 5.56
CA MET A 115 3.86 -7.96 5.28
C MET A 115 4.59 -8.76 6.35
N ILE A 116 4.18 -8.61 7.62
CA ILE A 116 4.74 -9.38 8.75
C ILE A 116 4.31 -10.85 8.68
N SER A 117 3.04 -11.13 8.41
CA SER A 117 2.52 -12.51 8.46
C SER A 117 2.91 -13.33 7.24
N GLU A 118 2.89 -12.72 6.05
CA GLU A 118 3.03 -13.47 4.78
C GLU A 118 4.39 -13.32 4.11
N HIS A 119 5.13 -12.22 4.35
CA HIS A 119 6.30 -11.85 3.54
C HIS A 119 7.57 -11.57 4.35
N ASN A 120 7.70 -12.21 5.51
CA ASN A 120 8.91 -12.19 6.35
C ASN A 120 9.37 -10.77 6.76
N ALA A 121 8.49 -9.78 6.79
CA ALA A 121 8.80 -8.50 7.40
C ALA A 121 8.89 -8.64 8.93
N ARG A 122 9.58 -7.71 9.59
CA ARG A 122 9.72 -7.70 11.05
C ARG A 122 8.87 -6.59 11.66
N PRO A 123 8.15 -6.83 12.76
CA PRO A 123 7.55 -5.75 13.55
C PRO A 123 8.60 -4.71 13.93
N TYR A 124 8.28 -3.43 13.76
CA TYR A 124 9.21 -2.34 13.99
C TYR A 124 8.50 -1.06 14.41
N ASP A 125 8.89 -0.53 15.56
CA ASP A 125 8.35 0.67 16.21
C ASP A 125 9.34 1.86 16.18
N GLY A 126 10.54 1.65 15.62
CA GLY A 126 11.57 2.69 15.51
C GLY A 126 12.94 2.25 16.06
N GLY A 127 13.87 3.20 16.09
CA GLY A 127 15.22 2.96 16.61
C GLY A 127 16.19 2.33 15.62
N LYS A 128 16.97 1.34 16.08
CA LYS A 128 18.02 0.69 15.28
C LYS A 128 17.50 -0.60 14.68
N ARG A 129 17.55 -0.71 13.35
CA ARG A 129 17.19 -1.93 12.62
C ARG A 129 18.18 -3.06 12.88
N ARG A 130 17.68 -4.29 12.83
CA ARG A 130 18.48 -5.51 12.90
C ARG A 130 19.01 -5.86 11.52
N SER A 131 20.12 -6.59 11.47
CA SER A 131 20.67 -7.08 10.21
C SER A 131 19.73 -8.10 9.55
N TRP A 132 19.67 -8.07 8.22
CA TRP A 132 18.98 -9.05 7.36
C TRP A 132 19.95 -10.06 6.73
N CYS A 133 21.25 -9.83 6.93
CA CYS A 133 22.29 -10.84 6.94
C CYS A 133 22.47 -11.37 8.38
#